data_AF-A0AAW1RU28-F1
#
_entry.id   AF-A0AAW1RU28-F1
#
_cell.length_a   1.000
_cell.length_b   1.000
_cell.length_c   1.000
_cell.angle_alpha   90.00
_cell.angle_beta   90.00
_cell.angle_gamma   90.00
#
_symmetry.space_group_name_H-M   'P 1'
#
loop_
_entity.id
_entity.type
_entity.pdbx_description
1 polymer ?
#
loop_
_entity_poly.entity_id
_entity_poly.type
_entity_poly.pdbx_seq_one_letter_code
_entity_poly.pdbx_strand_id
1 'polypeptide(L)'
;MVSPPVTQRSDDDSERFGLRRGRGSDSGQGPEYGKLFVGEGGYSFVYLVRELPSTQCPDPPPLLYALKKVLAASSEQLKEAWHEIEVMRKVSHPNIMPLLRHATLPAQGEGGAQQCIYMLMPLFQEGSLVDELERKQAVGSSLSTQEILSIFLQVCKAVQALHRQNPPLAHRDIKPHNVLLQRAHSSQSVLARSGGSDGSLHDSDNADAQEQLLQGNEAGASSSNRAAHSSAAGIHAVLMDFGSTAAARITIHNRLEALAAQEDADRHCSAPYKAPELYDVPSECQLDERVDVWSLGALLYFMMYGVSPFEQVLNEAGGSLALAVINNKISWPQASTHSAHLKSLVQFCMESRHQKRPSIDDIISRTRQLLE
;
A
#
# COMPACT_ATOMS: atom_id res chain seq x y z
N MET A 1 -33.86 -40.01 -13.79
CA MET A 1 -33.19 -39.04 -12.91
C MET A 1 -32.27 -39.80 -11.98
N VAL A 2 -30.97 -39.83 -12.29
CA VAL A 2 -29.89 -40.26 -11.40
C VAL A 2 -28.67 -39.42 -11.78
N SER A 3 -28.12 -38.67 -10.83
CA SER A 3 -26.94 -37.80 -11.00
C SER A 3 -25.64 -38.63 -11.06
N PRO A 4 -24.63 -38.24 -11.86
CA PRO A 4 -23.33 -38.89 -11.84
C PRO A 4 -22.43 -38.38 -10.70
N PRO A 5 -21.41 -39.16 -10.28
CA PRO A 5 -20.58 -38.86 -9.11
C PRO A 5 -19.48 -37.82 -9.40
N VAL A 6 -19.19 -37.01 -8.38
CA VAL A 6 -18.14 -35.98 -8.34
C VAL A 6 -16.77 -36.67 -8.22
N THR A 7 -15.92 -36.53 -9.24
CA THR A 7 -14.51 -36.92 -9.19
C THR A 7 -13.69 -35.84 -8.46
N GLN A 8 -13.00 -36.23 -7.39
CA GLN A 8 -12.08 -35.39 -6.62
C GLN A 8 -10.89 -34.96 -7.50
N ARG A 9 -10.74 -33.65 -7.72
CA ARG A 9 -9.59 -33.00 -8.36
C ARG A 9 -8.50 -32.76 -7.31
N SER A 10 -7.26 -33.13 -7.62
CA SER A 10 -6.07 -32.82 -6.84
C SER A 10 -5.20 -31.82 -7.62
N ASP A 11 -5.28 -30.54 -7.27
CA ASP A 11 -4.35 -29.52 -7.74
C ASP A 11 -3.05 -29.62 -6.90
N ASP A 12 -1.91 -29.85 -7.54
CA ASP A 12 -0.60 -30.00 -6.87
C ASP A 12 0.42 -29.01 -7.46
N ASP A 13 0.20 -27.72 -7.18
CA ASP A 13 1.11 -26.61 -7.54
C ASP A 13 2.19 -26.34 -6.48
N SER A 14 2.28 -27.19 -5.45
CA SER A 14 3.15 -26.98 -4.27
C SER A 14 4.64 -27.13 -4.58
N GLU A 15 5.02 -28.03 -5.48
CA GLU A 15 6.43 -28.42 -5.64
C GLU A 15 7.33 -27.36 -6.31
N ARG A 16 6.76 -26.40 -7.06
CA ARG A 16 7.55 -25.48 -7.89
C ARG A 16 8.18 -24.29 -7.16
N PHE A 17 7.79 -24.05 -5.90
CA PHE A 17 8.40 -23.07 -4.99
C PHE A 17 9.34 -23.70 -3.95
N GLY A 18 9.65 -25.00 -4.08
CA GLY A 18 10.37 -25.74 -3.04
C GLY A 18 9.50 -26.16 -1.86
N LEU A 19 8.17 -26.17 -2.00
CA LEU A 19 7.25 -26.69 -0.98
C LEU A 19 7.02 -28.19 -1.27
N ARG A 20 7.68 -29.08 -0.52
CA ARG A 20 7.47 -30.53 -0.67
C ARG A 20 6.21 -30.99 0.06
N ARG A 21 5.41 -31.85 -0.58
CA ARG A 21 4.37 -32.65 0.09
C ARG A 21 5.01 -33.63 1.08
N GLY A 22 4.71 -33.47 2.36
CA GLY A 22 4.97 -34.50 3.36
C GLY A 22 3.95 -35.63 3.22
N ARG A 23 4.40 -36.88 3.06
CA ARG A 23 3.52 -38.06 3.06
C ARG A 23 2.85 -38.21 4.44
N GLY A 24 1.53 -38.09 4.48
CA GLY A 24 0.69 -38.38 5.65
C GLY A 24 -0.74 -38.67 5.19
N SER A 25 -1.32 -39.72 5.74
CA SER A 25 -2.45 -40.51 5.26
C SER A 25 -3.82 -39.82 5.21
N ASP A 26 -4.52 -40.04 4.09
CA ASP A 26 -5.94 -40.40 3.95
C ASP A 26 -6.96 -39.71 4.89
N SER A 27 -7.47 -38.55 4.47
CA SER A 27 -8.88 -38.12 4.57
C SER A 27 -8.99 -36.64 4.19
N GLY A 28 -9.87 -36.35 3.23
CA GLY A 28 -10.02 -35.02 2.63
C GLY A 28 -10.47 -33.93 3.61
N GLN A 29 -10.05 -32.70 3.28
CA GLN A 29 -10.39 -31.40 3.90
C GLN A 29 -9.65 -31.06 5.21
N GLY A 30 -8.37 -30.72 5.07
CA GLY A 30 -7.60 -29.93 6.02
C GLY A 30 -6.76 -28.88 5.27
N PRO A 31 -6.38 -27.74 5.89
CA PRO A 31 -5.65 -26.68 5.21
C PRO A 31 -4.31 -27.19 4.69
N GLU A 32 -3.98 -26.90 3.43
CA GLU A 32 -2.62 -27.06 2.90
C GLU A 32 -1.65 -26.39 3.88
N TYR A 33 -0.75 -27.18 4.48
CA TYR A 33 0.17 -26.73 5.52
C TYR A 33 0.92 -25.45 5.08
N GLY A 34 0.60 -24.32 5.73
CA GLY A 34 1.36 -23.08 5.59
C GLY A 34 0.66 -21.90 4.90
N LYS A 35 -0.63 -22.00 4.54
CA LYS A 35 -1.43 -20.87 4.02
C LYS A 35 -2.66 -20.63 4.91
N LEU A 36 -2.78 -19.44 5.49
CA LEU A 36 -4.01 -18.97 6.16
C LEU A 36 -4.61 -17.85 5.32
N PHE A 37 -5.89 -17.96 4.95
CA PHE A 37 -6.59 -16.91 4.21
C PHE A 37 -6.75 -15.66 5.08
N VAL A 38 -6.41 -14.49 4.54
CA VAL A 38 -6.46 -13.20 5.25
C VAL A 38 -7.56 -12.30 4.70
N GLY A 39 -7.82 -12.34 3.39
CA GLY A 39 -8.89 -11.55 2.78
C GLY A 39 -8.99 -11.70 1.27
N GLU A 40 -10.10 -11.22 0.71
CA GLU A 40 -10.39 -11.18 -0.72
C GLU A 40 -10.77 -9.76 -1.16
N GLY A 41 -10.44 -9.42 -2.40
CA GLY A 41 -10.84 -8.18 -3.06
C GLY A 41 -10.97 -8.42 -4.56
N GLY A 42 -12.21 -8.38 -5.07
CA GLY A 42 -12.51 -8.64 -6.48
C GLY A 42 -12.00 -10.01 -6.93
N TYR A 43 -10.96 -10.00 -7.77
CA TYR A 43 -10.31 -11.19 -8.34
C TYR A 43 -8.97 -11.53 -7.67
N SER A 44 -8.68 -10.90 -6.52
CA SER A 44 -7.44 -11.09 -5.75
C SER A 44 -7.71 -11.67 -4.36
N PHE A 45 -6.78 -12.50 -3.89
CA PHE A 45 -6.81 -13.19 -2.60
C PHE A 45 -5.50 -12.95 -1.88
N VAL A 46 -5.55 -12.67 -0.58
CA VAL A 46 -4.36 -12.49 0.25
C VAL A 46 -4.27 -13.63 1.25
N TYR A 47 -3.11 -14.28 1.31
CA TYR A 47 -2.81 -15.36 2.22
C TYR A 47 -1.65 -14.95 3.14
N LEU A 48 -1.77 -15.28 4.42
CA LEU A 48 -0.66 -15.35 5.34
C LEU A 48 0.09 -16.64 5.04
N VAL A 49 1.37 -16.51 4.69
CA VAL A 49 2.25 -17.63 4.40
C VAL A 49 3.47 -17.60 5.30
N ARG A 50 4.06 -18.76 5.52
CA ARG A 50 5.28 -18.90 6.32
C ARG A 50 6.40 -19.52 5.51
N GLU A 51 7.63 -19.15 5.82
CA GLU A 51 8.80 -19.86 5.32
C GLU A 51 8.83 -21.30 5.87
N LEU A 52 9.19 -22.27 5.03
CA LEU A 52 9.39 -23.63 5.49
C LEU A 52 10.69 -23.71 6.31
N PRO A 53 10.72 -24.50 7.40
CA PRO A 53 11.94 -24.68 8.18
C PRO A 53 13.07 -25.21 7.27
N SER A 54 14.21 -24.53 7.25
CA SER A 54 15.42 -25.11 6.68
C SER A 54 15.84 -26.28 7.55
N THR A 55 16.18 -27.42 6.95
CA THR A 55 16.59 -28.66 7.65
C THR A 55 17.84 -28.48 8.52
N GLN A 56 18.50 -27.33 8.46
CA GLN A 56 19.78 -27.05 9.11
C GLN A 56 19.71 -26.17 10.38
N CYS A 57 18.55 -25.59 10.74
CA CYS A 57 18.43 -24.76 11.97
C CYS A 57 16.99 -24.71 12.51
N PRO A 58 16.70 -25.31 13.68
CA PRO A 58 15.34 -25.33 14.25
C PRO A 58 14.91 -24.05 15.01
N ASP A 59 15.78 -23.05 15.19
CA ASP A 59 15.64 -22.09 16.30
C ASP A 59 15.24 -20.63 16.01
N PRO A 60 14.78 -20.22 14.80
CA PRO A 60 13.90 -19.06 14.73
C PRO A 60 12.45 -19.46 14.43
N PRO A 61 11.45 -18.77 15.02
CA PRO A 61 10.06 -18.88 14.58
C PRO A 61 9.99 -18.58 13.08
N PRO A 62 9.12 -19.28 12.32
CA PRO A 62 9.08 -19.13 10.88
C PRO A 62 8.65 -17.70 10.53
N LEU A 63 9.40 -17.05 9.63
CA LEU A 63 9.05 -15.73 9.14
C LEU A 63 7.72 -15.79 8.39
N LEU A 64 6.87 -14.81 8.68
CA LEU A 64 5.54 -14.67 8.11
C LEU A 64 5.53 -13.60 7.02
N TYR A 65 4.76 -13.86 5.97
CA TYR A 65 4.64 -13.02 4.79
C TYR A 65 3.18 -12.92 4.34
N ALA A 66 2.88 -11.87 3.58
CA ALA A 66 1.64 -11.76 2.83
C ALA A 66 1.86 -12.21 1.38
N LEU A 67 1.01 -13.10 0.89
CA LEU A 67 1.01 -13.58 -0.49
C LEU A 67 -0.30 -13.16 -1.17
N LYS A 68 -0.23 -12.18 -2.06
CA LYS A 68 -1.36 -11.80 -2.93
C LYS A 68 -1.37 -12.72 -4.15
N LYS A 69 -2.50 -13.39 -4.38
CA LYS A 69 -2.79 -14.19 -5.58
C LYS A 69 -3.84 -13.45 -6.39
N VAL A 70 -3.56 -13.22 -7.67
CA VAL A 70 -4.46 -12.56 -8.61
C VAL A 70 -4.87 -13.57 -9.69
N LEU A 71 -6.18 -13.81 -9.81
CA LEU A 71 -6.75 -14.63 -10.88
C LEU A 71 -7.08 -13.74 -12.08
N ALA A 72 -6.20 -13.69 -13.06
CA ALA A 72 -6.43 -12.90 -14.28
C ALA A 72 -7.28 -13.71 -15.27
N ALA A 73 -8.57 -13.37 -15.33
CA ALA A 73 -9.52 -13.94 -16.29
C ALA A 73 -9.59 -13.13 -17.60
N SER A 74 -9.09 -11.89 -17.61
CA SER A 74 -9.02 -11.02 -18.79
C SER A 74 -7.62 -10.46 -19.02
N SER A 75 -7.36 -9.99 -20.24
CA SER A 75 -6.11 -9.31 -20.57
C SER A 75 -5.94 -7.96 -19.85
N GLU A 76 -7.05 -7.35 -19.40
CA GLU A 76 -7.05 -6.09 -18.64
C GLU A 76 -6.59 -6.34 -17.20
N GLN A 77 -7.18 -7.33 -16.52
CA GLN A 77 -6.76 -7.74 -15.18
C GLN A 77 -5.29 -8.19 -15.13
N LEU A 78 -4.83 -8.86 -16.20
CA LEU A 78 -3.43 -9.25 -16.32
C LEU A 78 -2.51 -8.02 -16.42
N LYS A 79 -2.89 -7.01 -17.20
CA LYS A 79 -2.15 -5.75 -17.33
C LYS A 79 -2.13 -4.96 -16.02
N GLU A 80 -3.26 -4.87 -15.32
CA GLU A 80 -3.35 -4.22 -14.01
C GLU A 80 -2.42 -4.86 -12.99
N ALA A 81 -2.41 -6.20 -12.91
CA ALA A 81 -1.53 -6.94 -12.01
C ALA A 81 -0.03 -6.77 -12.34
N TRP A 82 0.32 -6.76 -13.62
CA TRP A 82 1.69 -6.46 -14.04
C TRP A 82 2.08 -5.01 -13.79
N HIS A 83 1.16 -4.07 -13.99
CA HIS A 83 1.37 -2.66 -13.67
C HIS A 83 1.68 -2.46 -12.19
N GLU A 84 0.91 -3.10 -11.29
CA GLU A 84 1.17 -3.07 -9.85
C GLU A 84 2.59 -3.58 -9.51
N ILE A 85 3.00 -4.71 -10.11
CA ILE A 85 4.37 -5.26 -9.94
C ILE A 85 5.43 -4.26 -10.42
N GLU A 86 5.23 -3.64 -11.57
CA GLU A 86 6.17 -2.66 -12.14
C GLU A 86 6.33 -1.44 -11.24
N VAL A 87 5.24 -0.90 -10.70
CA VAL A 87 5.28 0.24 -9.76
C VAL A 87 6.05 -0.14 -8.51
N MET A 88 5.74 -1.28 -7.88
CA MET A 88 6.43 -1.74 -6.67
C MET A 88 7.93 -1.99 -6.88
N ARG A 89 8.33 -2.42 -8.09
CA ARG A 89 9.74 -2.61 -8.45
C ARG A 89 10.46 -1.30 -8.73
N LYS A 90 9.76 -0.32 -9.31
CA LYS A 90 10.34 0.97 -9.70
C LYS A 90 10.55 1.89 -8.50
N VAL A 91 9.68 1.83 -7.50
CA VAL A 91 9.67 2.79 -6.38
C VAL A 91 10.10 2.13 -5.08
N SER A 92 11.33 2.40 -4.66
CA SER A 92 11.87 1.95 -3.37
C SER A 92 11.84 3.10 -2.35
N HIS A 93 11.08 2.92 -1.28
CA HIS A 93 10.95 3.91 -0.20
C HIS A 93 10.48 3.21 1.09
N PRO A 94 10.93 3.62 2.30
CA PRO A 94 10.53 2.97 3.56
C PRO A 94 9.02 2.93 3.78
N ASN A 95 8.29 3.95 3.32
CA ASN A 95 6.83 4.03 3.46
C ASN A 95 6.04 3.49 2.26
N ILE A 96 6.67 2.75 1.33
CA ILE A 96 6.02 2.08 0.19
C ILE A 96 6.17 0.57 0.36
N MET A 97 5.09 -0.19 0.12
CA MET A 97 5.10 -1.64 0.25
C MET A 97 6.16 -2.26 -0.67
N PRO A 98 7.18 -2.96 -0.14
CA PRO A 98 8.16 -3.61 -0.97
C PRO A 98 7.61 -4.92 -1.54
N LEU A 99 7.92 -5.19 -2.81
CA LEU A 99 7.71 -6.50 -3.43
C LEU A 99 8.93 -7.38 -3.20
N LEU A 100 8.79 -8.47 -2.46
CA LEU A 100 9.88 -9.42 -2.21
C LEU A 100 10.11 -10.34 -3.40
N ARG A 101 9.01 -10.86 -3.98
CA ARG A 101 9.04 -11.78 -5.12
C ARG A 101 7.71 -11.73 -5.85
N HIS A 102 7.72 -12.04 -7.14
CA HIS A 102 6.51 -12.38 -7.89
C HIS A 102 6.71 -13.66 -8.70
N ALA A 103 5.61 -14.29 -9.10
CA ALA A 103 5.62 -15.43 -10.01
C ALA A 103 4.31 -15.47 -10.81
N THR A 104 4.38 -15.94 -12.06
CA THR A 104 3.22 -16.17 -12.91
C THR A 104 3.10 -17.66 -13.20
N LEU A 105 1.93 -18.22 -12.92
CA LEU A 105 1.63 -19.64 -13.14
C LEU A 105 0.41 -19.79 -14.05
N PRO A 106 0.38 -20.79 -14.94
CA PRO A 106 -0.85 -21.14 -15.64
C PRO A 106 -1.90 -21.60 -14.62
N ALA A 107 -3.13 -21.13 -14.78
CA ALA A 107 -4.27 -21.55 -13.98
C ALA A 107 -5.16 -22.47 -14.83
N GLN A 108 -5.51 -23.64 -14.30
CA GLN A 108 -6.47 -24.51 -14.96
C GLN A 108 -7.89 -24.03 -14.64
N GLY A 109 -8.59 -23.48 -15.64
CA GLY A 109 -9.98 -23.04 -15.53
C GLY A 109 -10.85 -23.62 -16.65
N GLU A 110 -12.14 -23.84 -16.37
CA GLU A 110 -13.14 -24.20 -17.37
C GLU A 110 -13.43 -22.99 -18.26
N GLY A 111 -12.66 -22.84 -19.36
CA GLY A 111 -12.86 -21.74 -20.32
C GLY A 111 -11.62 -21.26 -21.07
N GLY A 112 -10.42 -21.76 -20.75
CA GLY A 112 -9.18 -21.40 -21.46
C GLY A 112 -7.97 -21.30 -20.53
N ALA A 113 -6.80 -20.96 -21.09
CA ALA A 113 -5.57 -20.75 -20.33
C ALA A 113 -5.67 -19.43 -19.52
N GLN A 114 -6.08 -19.53 -18.26
CA GLN A 114 -6.02 -18.42 -17.31
C GLN A 114 -4.60 -18.30 -16.75
N GLN A 115 -4.23 -17.11 -16.26
CA GLN A 115 -2.95 -16.90 -15.58
C GLN A 115 -3.19 -16.48 -14.13
N CYS A 116 -2.46 -17.08 -13.21
CA CYS A 116 -2.35 -16.64 -11.82
C CYS A 116 -1.07 -15.83 -11.64
N ILE A 117 -1.16 -14.65 -11.04
CA ILE A 117 0.00 -13.89 -10.58
C ILE A 117 0.07 -13.97 -9.06
N TYR A 118 1.26 -14.22 -8.55
CA TYR A 118 1.57 -14.26 -7.12
C TYR A 118 2.54 -13.13 -6.78
N MET A 119 2.29 -12.42 -5.68
CA MET A 119 3.14 -11.35 -5.16
C MET A 119 3.40 -11.60 -3.67
N LEU A 120 4.66 -11.80 -3.31
CA LEU A 120 5.11 -12.01 -1.94
C LEU A 120 5.60 -10.69 -1.34
N MET A 121 5.08 -10.33 -0.18
CA MET A 121 5.32 -9.06 0.52
C MET A 121 5.57 -9.31 2.02
N PRO A 122 6.23 -8.40 2.74
CA PRO A 122 6.31 -8.48 4.19
C PRO A 122 4.91 -8.43 4.81
N LEU A 123 4.74 -9.14 5.93
CA LEU A 123 3.54 -9.02 6.74
C LEU A 123 3.67 -7.82 7.69
N PHE A 124 2.63 -6.98 7.74
CA PHE A 124 2.46 -5.92 8.72
C PHE A 124 1.45 -6.38 9.77
N GLN A 125 1.91 -6.63 11.00
CA GLN A 125 1.14 -7.39 11.99
C GLN A 125 -0.05 -6.61 12.56
N GLU A 126 0.05 -5.29 12.58
CA GLU A 126 -0.97 -4.38 13.08
C GLU A 126 -2.07 -4.10 12.06
N GLY A 127 -1.98 -4.71 10.86
CA GLY A 127 -2.98 -4.56 9.82
C GLY A 127 -3.00 -3.15 9.22
N SER A 128 -4.16 -2.76 8.73
CA SER A 128 -4.43 -1.45 8.14
C SER A 128 -4.69 -0.38 9.20
N LEU A 129 -4.71 0.87 8.76
CA LEU A 129 -5.10 2.01 9.58
C LEU A 129 -6.54 1.89 10.10
N VAL A 130 -7.43 1.21 9.34
CA VAL A 130 -8.79 0.92 9.80
C VAL A 130 -8.76 0.03 11.03
N ASP A 131 -8.02 -1.09 10.97
CA ASP A 131 -7.88 -2.05 12.06
C ASP A 131 -7.35 -1.37 13.33
N GLU A 132 -6.38 -0.47 13.18
CA GLU A 132 -5.81 0.28 14.29
C GLU A 132 -6.82 1.26 14.93
N LEU A 133 -7.64 1.95 14.14
CA LEU A 133 -8.68 2.83 14.66
C LEU A 133 -9.77 2.03 15.38
N GLU A 134 -10.23 0.92 14.80
CA GLU A 134 -11.21 0.03 15.42
C GLU A 134 -10.69 -0.52 16.76
N ARG A 135 -9.43 -0.97 16.79
CA ARG A 135 -8.76 -1.44 18.01
C ARG A 135 -8.68 -0.36 19.08
N LYS A 136 -8.40 0.90 18.72
CA LYS A 136 -8.41 2.02 19.68
C LYS A 136 -9.83 2.34 20.16
N GLN A 137 -10.80 2.35 19.26
CA GLN A 137 -12.21 2.62 19.59
C GLN A 137 -12.78 1.56 20.55
N ALA A 138 -12.42 0.28 20.35
CA ALA A 138 -12.84 -0.84 21.21
C ALA A 138 -12.39 -0.67 22.68
N VAL A 139 -11.31 0.07 22.92
CA VAL A 139 -10.81 0.40 24.27
C VAL A 139 -11.14 1.84 24.69
N GLY A 140 -12.03 2.53 23.97
CA GLY A 140 -12.44 3.91 24.28
C GLY A 140 -11.35 4.95 24.05
N SER A 141 -10.37 4.66 23.20
CA SER A 141 -9.25 5.54 22.85
C SER A 141 -9.36 6.01 21.39
N SER A 142 -8.62 7.07 21.06
CA SER A 142 -8.39 7.53 19.69
C SER A 142 -6.89 7.70 19.40
N LEU A 143 -6.53 7.98 18.15
CA LEU A 143 -5.17 8.41 17.82
C LEU A 143 -4.90 9.79 18.42
N SER A 144 -3.76 9.93 19.08
CA SER A 144 -3.25 11.23 19.53
C SER A 144 -2.82 12.09 18.34
N THR A 145 -2.81 13.41 18.50
CA THR A 145 -2.32 14.33 17.45
C THR A 145 -0.92 13.98 16.95
N GLN A 146 -0.04 13.54 17.83
CA GLN A 146 1.32 13.12 17.47
C GLN A 146 1.32 11.85 16.61
N GLU A 147 0.50 10.85 16.95
CA GLU A 147 0.33 9.64 16.13
C GLU A 147 -0.26 9.99 14.76
N ILE A 148 -1.30 10.83 14.71
CA ILE A 148 -1.94 11.28 13.46
C ILE A 148 -0.91 11.95 12.54
N LEU A 149 -0.19 12.96 13.05
CA LEU A 149 0.79 13.70 12.25
C LEU A 149 1.97 12.82 11.83
N SER A 150 2.41 11.88 12.68
CA SER A 150 3.50 10.94 12.37
C SER A 150 3.12 9.96 11.26
N ILE A 151 1.92 9.35 11.34
CA ILE A 151 1.40 8.46 10.29
C ILE A 151 1.18 9.26 9.00
N PHE A 152 0.53 10.43 9.10
CA PHE A 152 0.26 11.29 7.96
C PHE A 152 1.54 11.68 7.21
N LEU A 153 2.58 12.12 7.93
CA LEU A 153 3.87 12.49 7.34
C LEU A 153 4.53 11.32 6.60
N GLN A 154 4.42 10.10 7.12
CA GLN A 154 4.96 8.90 6.48
C GLN A 154 4.22 8.57 5.18
N VAL A 155 2.88 8.65 5.17
CA VAL A 155 2.08 8.47 3.96
C VAL A 155 2.39 9.58 2.94
N CYS A 156 2.52 10.84 3.37
CA CYS A 156 2.92 11.92 2.47
C CYS A 156 4.29 11.69 1.82
N LYS A 157 5.27 11.13 2.55
CA LYS A 157 6.58 10.78 1.98
C LYS A 157 6.48 9.64 0.96
N ALA A 158 5.62 8.65 1.19
CA ALA A 158 5.33 7.60 0.20
C ALA A 158 4.76 8.21 -1.09
N VAL A 159 3.75 9.08 -0.97
CA VAL A 159 3.13 9.78 -2.10
C VAL A 159 4.15 10.67 -2.83
N GLN A 160 5.00 11.38 -2.10
CA GLN A 160 6.09 12.17 -2.68
C GLN A 160 7.05 11.31 -3.53
N ALA A 161 7.34 10.08 -3.11
CA ALA A 161 8.19 9.17 -3.88
C ALA A 161 7.54 8.73 -5.21
N LEU A 162 6.20 8.61 -5.26
CA LEU A 162 5.44 8.39 -6.50
C LEU A 162 5.43 9.63 -7.39
N HIS A 163 5.17 10.80 -6.80
CA HIS A 163 5.09 12.08 -7.53
C HIS A 163 6.43 12.49 -8.14
N ARG A 164 7.56 12.02 -7.58
CA ARG A 164 8.92 12.27 -8.09
C ARG A 164 9.39 11.31 -9.18
N GLN A 165 8.58 10.31 -9.55
CA GLN A 165 8.92 9.45 -10.67
C GLN A 165 8.98 10.24 -11.98
N ASN A 166 9.67 9.68 -12.97
CA ASN A 166 9.66 10.20 -14.34
C ASN A 166 9.09 9.13 -15.30
N PRO A 167 7.92 9.35 -15.91
CA PRO A 167 6.96 10.44 -15.59
C PRO A 167 6.39 10.31 -14.16
N PRO A 168 5.83 11.40 -13.56
CA PRO A 168 5.20 11.37 -12.25
C PRO A 168 4.04 10.38 -12.18
N LEU A 169 3.91 9.67 -11.07
CA LEU A 169 2.82 8.72 -10.82
C LEU A 169 1.88 9.25 -9.75
N ALA A 170 0.56 9.10 -9.96
CA ALA A 170 -0.46 9.33 -8.94
C ALA A 170 -0.98 7.97 -8.44
N HIS A 171 -1.17 7.84 -7.13
CA HIS A 171 -1.67 6.62 -6.51
C HIS A 171 -3.16 6.38 -6.80
N ARG A 172 -3.96 7.46 -6.79
CA ARG A 172 -5.41 7.52 -7.10
C ARG A 172 -6.34 6.78 -6.15
N ASP A 173 -5.84 5.88 -5.31
CA ASP A 173 -6.66 5.17 -4.31
C ASP A 173 -6.10 5.27 -2.87
N ILE A 174 -5.69 6.47 -2.45
CA ILE A 174 -5.22 6.71 -1.08
C ILE A 174 -6.43 6.70 -0.14
N LYS A 175 -6.47 5.70 0.74
CA LYS A 175 -7.53 5.50 1.74
C LYS A 175 -6.99 4.72 2.95
N PRO A 176 -7.68 4.70 4.08
CA PRO A 176 -7.22 4.04 5.31
C PRO A 176 -6.89 2.55 5.13
N HIS A 177 -7.66 1.83 4.33
CA HIS A 177 -7.45 0.41 4.02
C HIS A 177 -6.08 0.14 3.35
N ASN A 178 -5.56 1.13 2.62
CA ASN A 178 -4.32 1.02 1.85
C ASN A 178 -3.10 1.54 2.64
N VAL A 179 -3.24 1.80 3.94
CA VAL A 179 -2.15 2.21 4.84
C VAL A 179 -1.95 1.13 5.89
N LEU A 180 -0.89 0.34 5.79
CA LEU A 180 -0.51 -0.66 6.78
C LEU A 180 0.38 -0.06 7.87
N LEU A 181 0.29 -0.61 9.08
CA LEU A 181 1.04 -0.14 10.24
C LEU A 181 1.92 -1.24 10.83
N GLN A 182 3.06 -0.84 11.41
CA GLN A 182 3.96 -1.72 12.17
C GLN A 182 4.50 -0.98 13.40
N ARG A 183 4.46 -1.57 14.60
CA ARG A 183 5.09 -0.97 15.80
C ARG A 183 6.54 -1.42 15.95
N ALA A 184 7.38 -0.56 16.54
CA ALA A 184 8.78 -0.89 16.80
C ALA A 184 8.97 -2.12 17.73
N HIS A 185 8.03 -2.40 18.64
CA HIS A 185 8.15 -3.52 19.59
C HIS A 185 7.80 -4.89 19.00
N SER A 186 7.22 -4.95 17.79
CA SER A 186 6.93 -6.18 17.06
C SER A 186 8.08 -6.57 16.11
N SER A 187 9.30 -6.08 16.37
CA SER A 187 10.52 -6.36 15.59
C SER A 187 10.99 -7.82 15.68
N GLN A 188 10.21 -8.72 15.09
CA GLN A 188 10.73 -9.87 14.32
C GLN A 188 10.62 -9.55 12.81
N SER A 189 10.67 -8.27 12.43
CA SER A 189 10.42 -7.80 11.07
C SER A 189 11.64 -7.97 10.17
N VAL A 190 11.39 -8.65 9.04
CA VAL A 190 12.28 -9.01 7.93
C VAL A 190 13.05 -7.82 7.34
N LEU A 191 12.60 -6.59 7.57
CA LEU A 191 13.22 -5.37 7.02
C LEU A 191 14.67 -5.17 7.49
N ALA A 192 15.06 -5.72 8.66
CA ALA A 192 16.42 -5.63 9.17
C ALA A 192 17.40 -6.62 8.52
N ARG A 193 16.94 -7.64 7.78
CA ARG A 193 17.81 -8.70 7.23
C ARG A 193 18.18 -8.51 5.76
N SER A 194 17.54 -7.59 5.02
CA SER A 194 17.89 -7.29 3.61
C SER A 194 19.12 -6.38 3.42
N GLY A 195 19.81 -5.99 4.50
CA GLY A 195 21.02 -5.16 4.44
C GLY A 195 22.35 -5.91 4.52
N GLY A 196 22.35 -7.25 4.56
CA GLY A 196 23.55 -8.07 4.71
C GLY A 196 23.86 -8.89 3.45
N SER A 197 25.04 -8.63 2.88
CA SER A 197 25.77 -9.42 1.88
C SER A 197 25.64 -10.95 2.03
N ASP A 198 25.30 -11.66 0.95
CA ASP A 198 26.24 -12.50 0.16
C ASP A 198 25.45 -13.47 -0.78
N GLY A 199 26.05 -13.84 -1.92
CA GLY A 199 25.57 -14.95 -2.75
C GLY A 199 25.43 -14.68 -4.25
N SER A 200 26.48 -14.16 -4.89
CA SER A 200 26.66 -14.20 -6.34
C SER A 200 26.53 -15.63 -6.88
N LEU A 201 25.61 -15.84 -7.82
CA LEU A 201 25.66 -17.00 -8.72
C LEU A 201 26.67 -16.69 -9.82
N HIS A 202 27.66 -17.57 -9.91
CA HIS A 202 28.69 -17.64 -10.93
C HIS A 202 28.17 -17.38 -12.34
N ASP A 203 28.80 -16.44 -13.03
CA ASP A 203 29.17 -16.63 -14.43
C ASP A 203 30.70 -16.59 -14.48
N SER A 204 31.29 -17.67 -14.99
CA SER A 204 32.71 -17.76 -15.29
C SER A 204 33.02 -16.85 -16.47
N ASP A 205 33.97 -15.93 -16.31
CA ASP A 205 35.16 -15.89 -17.15
C ASP A 205 36.06 -14.71 -16.78
N ASN A 206 37.35 -15.01 -16.88
CA ASN A 206 38.49 -14.13 -17.05
C ASN A 206 39.33 -13.79 -15.81
N ALA A 207 40.58 -14.22 -15.95
CA ALA A 207 41.68 -14.12 -15.02
C ALA A 207 42.32 -12.73 -15.00
N ASP A 208 43.21 -12.58 -14.03
CA ASP A 208 44.35 -11.65 -13.97
C ASP A 208 44.19 -10.35 -13.15
N ALA A 209 45.25 -10.13 -12.35
CA ALA A 209 45.67 -8.96 -11.58
C ALA A 209 45.11 -8.86 -10.14
N GLN A 210 45.72 -9.49 -9.12
CA GLN A 210 47.01 -9.20 -8.47
C GLN A 210 46.90 -8.13 -7.35
N GLU A 211 46.69 -8.68 -6.14
CA GLU A 211 47.30 -8.33 -4.86
C GLU A 211 48.30 -7.16 -4.82
N GLN A 212 48.03 -6.14 -3.98
CA GLN A 212 48.99 -5.47 -3.08
C GLN A 212 48.44 -4.14 -2.52
N LEU A 213 48.17 -4.07 -1.20
CA LEU A 213 48.85 -3.19 -0.23
C LEU A 213 48.03 -3.03 1.06
N LEU A 214 48.59 -3.59 2.13
CA LEU A 214 48.26 -3.31 3.52
C LEU A 214 48.96 -2.02 3.99
N GLN A 215 48.38 -1.46 5.05
CA GLN A 215 48.95 -0.60 6.10
C GLN A 215 48.76 0.92 5.99
N GLY A 216 48.14 1.47 7.04
CA GLY A 216 48.61 2.72 7.65
C GLY A 216 47.54 3.70 8.12
N ASN A 217 47.33 3.70 9.43
CA ASN A 217 47.15 4.87 10.31
C ASN A 217 45.79 5.12 10.97
N GLU A 218 45.82 4.91 12.30
CA GLU A 218 44.97 5.58 13.28
C GLU A 218 45.35 7.06 13.45
N ALA A 219 44.32 7.85 13.79
CA ALA A 219 44.28 9.01 14.70
C ALA A 219 43.55 10.23 14.12
N GLY A 220 42.54 10.72 14.83
CA GLY A 220 42.00 12.07 14.62
C GLY A 220 40.50 12.21 14.91
N ALA A 221 40.18 12.74 16.08
CA ALA A 221 38.85 13.00 16.59
C ALA A 221 38.04 14.04 15.78
N SER A 222 36.71 13.87 15.71
CA SER A 222 35.74 14.91 16.06
C SER A 222 34.30 14.40 16.03
N SER A 223 33.67 14.46 17.21
CA SER A 223 32.24 14.56 17.49
C SER A 223 31.35 15.06 16.33
N SER A 224 30.31 14.29 16.02
CA SER A 224 28.95 14.85 15.89
C SER A 224 27.90 13.77 16.15
N ASN A 225 27.52 13.69 17.44
CA ASN A 225 26.25 13.15 17.91
C ASN A 225 25.08 13.78 17.15
N ARG A 226 24.48 13.06 16.20
CA ARG A 226 23.09 13.28 15.74
C ARG A 226 22.45 11.97 15.29
N ALA A 227 22.28 11.05 16.24
CA ALA A 227 21.39 9.90 16.07
C ALA A 227 20.77 9.54 17.43
N ALA A 228 20.03 10.47 18.00
CA ALA A 228 19.16 10.20 19.15
C ALA A 228 18.12 11.32 19.26
N HIS A 229 17.09 11.26 18.43
CA HIS A 229 15.78 11.78 18.82
C HIS A 229 14.90 10.56 19.09
N SER A 230 15.01 10.08 20.33
CA SER A 230 13.91 9.59 21.17
C SER A 230 12.67 9.11 20.41
N SER A 231 12.67 7.84 20.00
CA SER A 231 11.47 7.14 19.54
C SER A 231 10.51 6.91 20.72
N ALA A 232 9.54 7.79 20.87
CA ALA A 232 8.28 7.40 21.50
C ALA A 232 7.63 6.35 20.58
N ALA A 233 7.46 5.12 21.06
CA ALA A 233 6.67 4.03 20.48
C ALA A 233 6.33 4.19 18.97
N GLY A 234 7.35 4.11 18.10
CA GLY A 234 7.21 4.51 16.71
C GLY A 234 6.30 3.56 15.92
N ILE A 235 5.19 4.08 15.42
CA ILE A 235 4.36 3.43 14.40
C ILE A 235 4.98 3.74 13.04
N HIS A 236 5.40 2.70 12.32
CA HIS A 236 5.82 2.78 10.93
C HIS A 236 4.60 2.55 10.02
N ALA A 237 4.35 3.49 9.10
CA ALA A 237 3.22 3.42 8.17
C ALA A 237 3.70 3.16 6.74
N VAL A 238 3.01 2.29 6.02
CA VAL A 238 3.37 1.87 4.66
C VAL A 238 2.15 1.92 3.75
N LEU A 239 2.28 2.62 2.63
CA LEU A 239 1.28 2.67 1.58
C LEU A 239 1.36 1.40 0.72
N MET A 240 0.21 0.81 0.41
CA MET A 240 0.06 -0.39 -0.41
C MET A 240 -1.01 -0.20 -1.49
N ASP A 241 -1.16 -1.23 -2.34
CA ASP A 241 -2.18 -1.34 -3.39
C ASP A 241 -2.00 -0.36 -4.55
N PHE A 242 -1.07 -0.70 -5.45
CA PHE A 242 -0.70 0.13 -6.59
C PHE A 242 -1.45 -0.22 -7.88
N GLY A 243 -2.48 -1.07 -7.81
CA GLY A 243 -3.27 -1.46 -8.99
C GLY A 243 -3.98 -0.27 -9.66
N SER A 244 -4.36 0.75 -8.88
CA SER A 244 -4.95 2.00 -9.38
C SER A 244 -3.93 3.06 -9.80
N THR A 245 -2.62 2.82 -9.66
CA THR A 245 -1.61 3.84 -9.99
C THR A 245 -1.62 4.14 -11.49
N ALA A 246 -1.39 5.40 -11.85
CA ALA A 246 -1.30 5.81 -13.25
C ALA A 246 -0.37 7.04 -13.42
N ALA A 247 -0.14 7.44 -14.67
CA ALA A 247 0.54 8.70 -14.95
C ALA A 247 -0.25 9.86 -14.31
N ALA A 248 0.44 10.67 -13.50
CA ALA A 248 -0.23 11.70 -12.71
C ALA A 248 -0.74 12.87 -13.55
N ARG A 249 -0.01 13.22 -14.62
CA ARG A 249 -0.27 14.39 -15.43
C ARG A 249 -0.89 14.01 -16.76
N ILE A 250 -2.14 14.41 -16.96
CA ILE A 250 -2.93 14.07 -18.15
C ILE A 250 -3.51 15.36 -18.72
N THR A 251 -3.34 15.58 -20.02
CA THR A 251 -3.98 16.69 -20.72
C THR A 251 -5.28 16.19 -21.35
N ILE A 252 -6.37 16.88 -21.06
CA ILE A 252 -7.71 16.59 -21.60
C ILE A 252 -8.02 17.64 -22.65
N HIS A 253 -8.20 17.22 -23.90
CA HIS A 253 -8.41 18.14 -25.04
C HIS A 253 -9.88 18.35 -25.38
N ASN A 254 -10.74 17.38 -25.09
CA ASN A 254 -12.13 17.39 -25.54
C ASN A 254 -13.05 16.66 -24.55
N ARG A 255 -14.35 16.75 -24.80
CA ARG A 255 -15.37 16.15 -23.92
C ARG A 255 -15.30 14.62 -23.86
N LEU A 256 -14.90 13.96 -24.96
CA LEU A 256 -14.77 12.50 -25.00
C LEU A 256 -13.66 12.02 -24.07
N GLU A 257 -12.49 12.67 -24.12
CA GLU A 257 -11.38 12.40 -23.20
C GLU A 257 -11.75 12.71 -21.75
N ALA A 258 -12.50 13.79 -21.52
CA ALA A 258 -12.99 14.13 -20.19
C ALA A 258 -13.91 13.03 -19.61
N LEU A 259 -14.85 12.51 -20.42
CA LEU A 259 -15.71 11.39 -20.04
C LEU A 259 -14.91 10.12 -19.76
N ALA A 260 -13.92 9.80 -20.60
CA ALA A 260 -13.07 8.64 -20.40
C ALA A 260 -12.24 8.75 -19.10
N ALA A 261 -11.68 9.93 -18.80
CA ALA A 261 -10.96 10.17 -17.55
C ALA A 261 -11.88 10.08 -16.32
N GLN A 262 -13.13 10.53 -16.44
CA GLN A 262 -14.13 10.40 -15.39
C GLN A 262 -14.51 8.94 -15.14
N GLU A 263 -14.80 8.16 -16.19
CA GLU A 263 -15.08 6.73 -16.08
C GLU A 263 -13.91 5.94 -15.49
N ASP A 264 -12.69 6.30 -15.88
CA ASP A 264 -11.46 5.71 -15.33
C ASP A 264 -11.30 6.03 -13.84
N ALA A 265 -11.56 7.27 -13.42
CA ALA A 265 -11.58 7.63 -12.00
C ALA A 265 -12.71 6.93 -11.22
N ASP A 266 -13.86 6.67 -11.85
CA ASP A 266 -14.96 5.91 -11.26
C ASP A 266 -14.63 4.45 -10.99
N ARG A 267 -13.76 3.84 -11.80
CA ARG A 267 -13.28 2.48 -11.59
C ARG A 267 -12.17 2.37 -10.56
N HIS A 268 -11.28 3.36 -10.49
CA HIS A 268 -10.01 3.23 -9.78
C HIS A 268 -9.89 4.06 -8.49
N CYS A 269 -10.73 5.07 -8.28
CA CYS A 269 -10.67 5.91 -7.09
C CYS A 269 -11.85 5.62 -6.16
N SER A 270 -11.57 5.32 -4.90
CA SER A 270 -12.61 5.18 -3.87
C SER A 270 -13.38 6.49 -3.66
N ALA A 271 -14.70 6.46 -3.89
CA ALA A 271 -15.54 7.67 -3.92
C ALA A 271 -15.36 8.62 -2.72
N PRO A 272 -15.31 8.18 -1.44
CA PRO A 272 -15.16 9.12 -0.31
C PRO A 272 -13.81 9.87 -0.27
N TYR A 273 -12.82 9.41 -1.04
CA TYR A 273 -11.46 9.97 -1.12
C TYR A 273 -11.16 10.57 -2.49
N LYS A 274 -12.11 10.51 -3.44
CA LYS A 274 -11.97 11.01 -4.81
C LYS A 274 -12.01 12.53 -4.85
N ALA A 275 -11.10 13.13 -5.60
CA ALA A 275 -10.99 14.58 -5.75
C ALA A 275 -12.17 15.18 -6.56
N PRO A 276 -12.59 16.43 -6.28
CA PRO A 276 -13.76 17.05 -6.92
C PRO A 276 -13.65 17.16 -8.44
N GLU A 277 -12.46 17.45 -8.96
CA GLU A 277 -12.19 17.55 -10.40
C GLU A 277 -12.32 16.21 -11.16
N LEU A 278 -12.45 15.08 -10.45
CA LEU A 278 -12.68 13.76 -11.03
C LEU A 278 -14.16 13.38 -11.10
N TYR A 279 -15.06 14.14 -10.47
CA TYR A 279 -16.51 13.93 -10.56
C TYR A 279 -17.15 14.61 -11.76
N ASP A 280 -16.60 15.77 -12.16
CA ASP A 280 -17.00 16.52 -13.34
C ASP A 280 -15.73 17.05 -14.02
N VAL A 281 -15.12 16.18 -14.85
CA VAL A 281 -13.85 16.48 -15.51
C VAL A 281 -14.08 17.54 -16.59
N PRO A 282 -13.45 18.72 -16.51
CA PRO A 282 -13.61 19.75 -17.54
C PRO A 282 -12.94 19.34 -18.86
N SER A 283 -13.48 19.83 -19.98
CA SER A 283 -12.75 19.80 -21.26
C SER A 283 -11.64 20.85 -21.25
N GLU A 284 -10.57 20.63 -22.02
CA GLU A 284 -9.43 21.56 -22.13
C GLU A 284 -8.76 21.85 -20.78
N CYS A 285 -8.51 20.80 -19.99
CA CYS A 285 -7.87 20.91 -18.68
C CYS A 285 -6.61 20.05 -18.55
N GLN A 286 -5.86 20.27 -17.46
CA GLN A 286 -4.75 19.42 -17.05
C GLN A 286 -5.06 18.84 -15.67
N LEU A 287 -5.17 17.52 -15.61
CA LEU A 287 -5.17 16.79 -14.35
C LEU A 287 -3.72 16.55 -13.93
N ASP A 288 -3.46 16.60 -12.63
CA ASP A 288 -2.11 16.45 -12.07
C ASP A 288 -2.12 15.59 -10.79
N GLU A 289 -0.93 15.39 -10.23
CA GLU A 289 -0.71 14.59 -9.02
C GLU A 289 -1.47 15.08 -7.78
N ARG A 290 -2.08 16.27 -7.80
CA ARG A 290 -2.79 16.83 -6.65
C ARG A 290 -4.13 16.16 -6.38
N VAL A 291 -4.59 15.25 -7.23
CA VAL A 291 -5.70 14.35 -6.89
C VAL A 291 -5.39 13.55 -5.61
N ASP A 292 -4.15 13.09 -5.45
CA ASP A 292 -3.70 12.38 -4.25
C ASP A 292 -3.66 13.30 -3.02
N VAL A 293 -3.39 14.58 -3.22
CA VAL A 293 -3.38 15.58 -2.14
C VAL A 293 -4.76 15.74 -1.52
N TRP A 294 -5.82 15.72 -2.33
CA TRP A 294 -7.18 15.71 -1.82
C TRP A 294 -7.45 14.46 -0.98
N SER A 295 -7.08 13.28 -1.50
CA SER A 295 -7.25 12.00 -0.80
C SER A 295 -6.49 11.96 0.52
N LEU A 296 -5.29 12.56 0.59
CA LEU A 296 -4.54 12.76 1.83
C LEU A 296 -5.30 13.63 2.84
N GLY A 297 -5.96 14.70 2.39
CA GLY A 297 -6.82 15.52 3.26
C GLY A 297 -7.98 14.73 3.86
N ALA A 298 -8.64 13.92 3.04
CA ALA A 298 -9.71 13.02 3.49
C ALA A 298 -9.19 11.92 4.45
N LEU A 299 -8.01 11.35 4.18
CA LEU A 299 -7.33 10.41 5.06
C LEU A 299 -6.98 11.04 6.43
N LEU A 300 -6.50 12.28 6.43
CA LEU A 300 -6.19 13.02 7.66
C LEU A 300 -7.45 13.25 8.50
N TYR A 301 -8.56 13.66 7.86
CA TYR A 301 -9.84 13.78 8.53
C TYR A 301 -10.33 12.43 9.09
N PHE A 302 -10.18 11.34 8.32
CA PHE A 302 -10.52 10.00 8.80
C PHE A 302 -9.72 9.62 10.05
N MET A 303 -8.41 9.88 10.09
CA MET A 303 -7.62 9.63 11.32
C MET A 303 -8.09 10.43 12.53
N MET A 304 -8.68 11.61 12.32
CA MET A 304 -9.20 12.44 13.39
C MET A 304 -10.55 11.95 13.93
N TYR A 305 -11.40 11.37 13.08
CA TYR A 305 -12.83 11.17 13.40
C TYR A 305 -13.39 9.77 13.11
N GLY A 306 -12.61 8.88 12.49
CA GLY A 306 -13.02 7.52 12.12
C GLY A 306 -14.01 7.42 10.95
N VAL A 307 -14.35 8.55 10.31
CA VAL A 307 -15.23 8.62 9.13
C VAL A 307 -14.66 9.59 8.12
N SER A 308 -15.00 9.44 6.84
CA SER A 308 -14.55 10.39 5.82
C SER A 308 -15.35 11.72 5.87
N PRO A 309 -14.80 12.84 5.36
CA PRO A 309 -15.39 14.18 5.54
C PRO A 309 -16.82 14.37 5.04
N PHE A 310 -17.22 13.61 4.01
CA PHE A 310 -18.48 13.82 3.29
C PHE A 310 -19.46 12.65 3.41
N GLU A 311 -19.09 11.59 4.10
CA GLU A 311 -19.89 10.36 4.18
C GLU A 311 -21.13 10.51 5.06
N GLN A 312 -21.13 11.47 5.99
CA GLN A 312 -22.33 11.78 6.78
C GLN A 312 -23.52 12.21 5.90
N VAL A 313 -23.27 12.82 4.74
CA VAL A 313 -24.33 13.25 3.82
C VAL A 313 -25.12 12.05 3.27
N LEU A 314 -24.51 10.87 3.20
CA LEU A 314 -25.15 9.66 2.67
C LEU A 314 -26.28 9.16 3.58
N ASN A 315 -26.29 9.58 4.85
CA ASN A 315 -27.35 9.25 5.80
C ASN A 315 -28.54 10.22 5.72
N GLU A 316 -28.42 11.31 4.95
CA GLU A 316 -29.49 12.28 4.71
C GLU A 316 -30.31 11.87 3.48
N ALA A 317 -31.64 12.02 3.54
CA ALA A 317 -32.51 11.67 2.43
C ALA A 317 -32.17 12.51 1.18
N GLY A 318 -31.73 11.84 0.11
CA GLY A 318 -31.31 12.50 -1.14
C GLY A 318 -29.87 13.02 -1.14
N GLY A 319 -29.05 12.64 -0.15
CA GLY A 319 -27.64 12.99 -0.10
C GLY A 319 -26.85 12.43 -1.30
N SER A 320 -26.08 13.28 -1.96
CA SER A 320 -25.14 12.91 -3.01
C SER A 320 -23.72 13.20 -2.57
N LEU A 321 -22.91 12.14 -2.43
CA LEU A 321 -21.51 12.26 -2.07
C LEU A 321 -20.74 13.13 -3.07
N ALA A 322 -21.02 12.97 -4.37
CA ALA A 322 -20.41 13.78 -5.42
C ALA A 322 -20.70 15.27 -5.21
N LEU A 323 -21.95 15.64 -4.93
CA LEU A 323 -22.32 17.03 -4.68
C LEU A 323 -21.69 17.56 -3.38
N ALA A 324 -21.60 16.75 -2.33
CA ALA A 324 -20.95 17.15 -1.08
C ALA A 324 -19.45 17.41 -1.27
N VAL A 325 -18.77 16.56 -2.04
CA VAL A 325 -17.35 16.73 -2.44
C VAL A 325 -17.17 17.99 -3.27
N ILE A 326 -17.99 18.21 -4.29
CA ILE A 326 -17.91 19.40 -5.17
C ILE A 326 -18.15 20.69 -4.38
N ASN A 327 -19.15 20.70 -3.49
CA ASN A 327 -19.46 21.85 -2.64
C ASN A 327 -18.41 22.07 -1.53
N ASN A 328 -17.60 21.05 -1.23
CA ASN A 328 -16.52 21.06 -0.24
C ASN A 328 -16.90 21.72 1.10
N LYS A 329 -18.06 21.35 1.62
CA LYS A 329 -18.54 21.85 2.92
C LYS A 329 -18.19 20.84 4.01
N ILE A 330 -16.97 20.92 4.52
CA ILE A 330 -16.50 20.07 5.62
C ILE A 330 -17.20 20.47 6.92
N SER A 331 -17.90 19.50 7.53
CA SER A 331 -18.48 19.62 8.86
C SER A 331 -17.51 19.09 9.92
N TRP A 332 -17.44 19.75 11.07
CA TRP A 332 -16.59 19.31 12.18
C TRP A 332 -17.46 18.83 13.35
N PRO A 333 -17.20 17.65 13.95
CA PRO A 333 -17.95 17.20 15.12
C PRO A 333 -17.88 18.23 16.27
N GLN A 334 -19.03 18.52 16.91
CA GLN A 334 -19.11 19.54 17.97
C GLN A 334 -18.22 19.22 19.18
N ALA A 335 -18.08 17.94 19.52
CA ALA A 335 -17.21 17.46 20.60
C ALA A 335 -15.74 17.24 20.16
N SER A 336 -15.30 17.84 19.05
CA SER A 336 -13.95 17.66 18.52
C SER A 336 -12.89 18.26 19.46
N THR A 337 -12.01 17.41 19.97
CA THR A 337 -10.85 17.78 20.81
C THR A 337 -9.62 18.19 19.98
N HIS A 338 -9.69 18.10 18.66
CA HIS A 338 -8.57 18.40 17.76
C HIS A 338 -8.36 19.90 17.55
N SER A 339 -7.09 20.31 17.47
CA SER A 339 -6.68 21.71 17.35
C SER A 339 -7.14 22.37 16.04
N ALA A 340 -7.26 23.71 16.07
CA ALA A 340 -7.56 24.49 14.87
C ALA A 340 -6.46 24.35 13.79
N HIS A 341 -5.21 24.15 14.19
CA HIS A 341 -4.09 23.94 13.28
C HIS A 341 -4.22 22.62 12.50
N LEU A 342 -4.62 21.54 13.17
CA LEU A 342 -4.84 20.24 12.51
C LEU A 342 -6.03 20.30 11.53
N LYS A 343 -7.12 20.96 11.93
CA LYS A 343 -8.28 21.23 11.05
C LYS A 343 -7.87 22.08 9.84
N SER A 344 -7.00 23.08 10.04
CA SER A 344 -6.47 23.91 8.95
C SER A 344 -5.58 23.12 7.98
N LEU A 345 -4.84 22.10 8.46
CA LEU A 345 -4.07 21.21 7.59
C LEU A 345 -4.98 20.36 6.69
N VAL A 346 -6.10 19.84 7.22
CA VAL A 346 -7.11 19.15 6.40
C VAL A 346 -7.64 20.08 5.31
N GLN A 347 -8.07 21.29 5.68
CA GLN A 347 -8.59 22.28 4.71
C GLN A 347 -7.55 22.68 3.67
N PHE A 348 -6.27 22.76 4.07
CA PHE A 348 -5.17 23.06 3.16
C PHE A 348 -5.00 21.98 2.09
N CYS A 349 -5.12 20.70 2.45
CA CYS A 349 -5.09 19.60 1.50
C CYS A 349 -6.35 19.57 0.61
N MET A 350 -7.51 19.90 1.19
CA MET A 350 -8.83 19.84 0.54
C MET A 350 -9.23 21.17 -0.11
N GLU A 351 -8.32 21.86 -0.80
CA GLU A 351 -8.68 23.00 -1.66
C GLU A 351 -9.38 22.51 -2.93
N SER A 352 -10.59 23.00 -3.18
CA SER A 352 -11.44 22.54 -4.29
C SER A 352 -10.81 22.83 -5.65
N ARG A 353 -10.15 23.98 -5.81
CA ARG A 353 -9.50 24.33 -7.08
C ARG A 353 -8.15 23.65 -7.16
N HIS A 354 -8.03 22.60 -7.97
CA HIS A 354 -6.80 21.81 -8.09
C HIS A 354 -5.55 22.65 -8.43
N GLN A 355 -5.66 23.76 -9.18
CA GLN A 355 -4.52 24.66 -9.44
C GLN A 355 -4.01 25.40 -8.20
N LYS A 356 -4.88 25.60 -7.19
CA LYS A 356 -4.52 26.26 -5.91
C LYS A 356 -4.22 25.26 -4.81
N ARG A 357 -4.55 23.99 -5.03
CA ARG A 357 -4.26 22.92 -4.08
C ARG A 357 -2.73 22.81 -3.91
N PRO A 358 -2.22 22.68 -2.67
CA PRO A 358 -0.78 22.63 -2.43
C PRO A 358 -0.13 21.41 -3.08
N SER A 359 1.18 21.49 -3.27
CA SER A 359 1.98 20.33 -3.64
C SER A 359 2.19 19.40 -2.43
N ILE A 360 2.66 18.19 -2.71
CA ILE A 360 3.04 17.24 -1.64
C ILE A 360 4.17 17.77 -0.75
N ASP A 361 5.10 18.55 -1.31
CA ASP A 361 6.21 19.17 -0.57
C ASP A 361 5.72 20.24 0.42
N ASP A 362 4.70 21.01 0.04
CA ASP A 362 4.08 22.02 0.91
C ASP A 362 3.40 21.37 2.13
N ILE A 363 2.68 20.26 1.90
CA ILE A 363 1.98 19.52 2.96
C ILE A 363 2.96 18.86 3.92
N ILE A 364 4.03 18.25 3.39
CA ILE A 364 5.10 17.69 4.21
C ILE A 364 5.73 18.77 5.10
N SER A 365 6.01 19.94 4.53
CA SER A 365 6.61 21.06 5.25
C SER A 365 5.68 21.55 6.38
N ARG A 366 4.39 21.73 6.08
CA ARG A 366 3.40 22.15 7.07
C ARG A 366 3.15 21.10 8.15
N THR A 367 3.19 19.82 7.80
CA THR A 367 3.03 18.72 8.76
C THR A 367 4.20 18.66 9.75
N ARG A 368 5.44 18.88 9.27
CA ARG A 368 6.63 18.95 10.13
C ARG A 368 6.55 20.09 11.14
N GLN A 369 6.10 21.27 10.70
CA GLN A 369 5.91 22.43 11.59
C GLN A 369 4.89 22.18 12.71
N LEU A 370 3.94 21.26 12.52
CA LEU A 370 2.98 20.89 13.58
C LEU A 370 3.50 19.79 14.51
N LEU A 371 4.61 19.12 14.16
CA LEU A 371 5.28 18.11 14.97
C LEU A 371 6.38 18.70 15.87
N GLU A 372 6.91 19.87 15.50
CA GLU A 372 7.82 20.70 16.29
C GLU A 372 7.04 21.46 17.39
#